data_AF-A0A6J6KGN1-F1
#
_entry.id   AF-A0A6J6KGN1-F1
#
_cell.length_a   1.000
_cell.length_b   1.000
_cell.length_c   1.000
_cell.angle_alpha   90.00
_cell.angle_beta   90.00
_cell.angle_gamma   90.00
#
_symmetry.space_group_name_H-M   'P 1'
#
loop_
_entity.id
_entity.type
_entity.pdbx_description
1 polymer ?
#
loop_
_entity_poly.entity_id
_entity_poly.type
_entity_poly.pdbx_seq_one_letter_code
_entity_poly.pdbx_strand_id
1 'polypeptide(L)'
;MMPDGFTGYPDFLALPEAQGALLSFTGLSIDQFPKGGAAEKFQADYLAEYGEAPTSSFSVYGAAAAQVLLKAIAASDGTRKGVFEAMKGIVVPAEESVVGTELRFDENGDIVSRDITILNVTDNKETFVTKITVK
;
A
#
# COMPACT_ATOMS: atom_id res chain seq x y z
N MET A 1 11.67 -10.40 -14.02
CA MET A 1 10.70 -9.74 -13.13
C MET A 1 11.06 -10.15 -11.71
N MET A 2 11.30 -9.18 -10.84
CA MET A 2 11.61 -9.40 -9.43
C MET A 2 10.35 -9.18 -8.57
N PRO A 3 10.20 -9.91 -7.45
CA PRO A 3 9.03 -9.77 -6.59
C PRO A 3 9.01 -8.43 -5.84
N ASP A 4 7.87 -8.12 -5.22
CA ASP A 4 7.63 -6.89 -4.48
C ASP A 4 8.59 -6.68 -3.31
N GLY A 5 9.15 -7.75 -2.76
CA GLY A 5 10.26 -7.71 -1.78
C GLY A 5 11.56 -7.04 -2.26
N PHE A 6 11.65 -6.60 -3.52
CA PHE A 6 12.75 -5.75 -4.02
C PHE A 6 12.36 -4.28 -4.18
N THR A 7 11.13 -3.89 -3.83
CA THR A 7 10.65 -2.50 -3.92
C THR A 7 10.93 -1.71 -2.64
N GLY A 8 11.29 -0.44 -2.78
CA GLY A 8 11.57 0.49 -1.69
C GLY A 8 12.94 0.33 -1.03
N TYR A 9 13.92 -0.29 -1.68
CA TYR A 9 15.26 -0.55 -1.12
C TYR A 9 16.36 0.29 -1.81
N PRO A 10 16.82 1.39 -1.19
CA PRO A 10 17.84 2.27 -1.78
C PRO A 10 19.13 1.55 -2.19
N ASP A 11 19.59 0.59 -1.38
CA ASP A 11 20.80 -0.18 -1.67
C ASP A 11 20.65 -1.03 -2.93
N PHE A 12 19.47 -1.60 -3.18
CA PHE A 12 19.18 -2.31 -4.42
C PHE A 12 19.13 -1.34 -5.61
N LEU A 13 18.43 -0.21 -5.46
CA LEU A 13 18.29 0.79 -6.52
C LEU A 13 19.63 1.45 -6.92
N ALA A 14 20.60 1.49 -6.00
CA ALA A 14 21.94 2.01 -6.26
C ALA A 14 22.84 1.06 -7.09
N LEU A 15 22.46 -0.21 -7.24
CA LEU A 15 23.24 -1.18 -8.00
C LEU A 15 23.14 -0.90 -9.51
N PRO A 16 24.27 -0.86 -10.25
CA PRO A 16 24.24 -0.84 -11.71
C PRO A 16 23.44 -1.99 -12.31
N GLU A 17 23.49 -3.17 -11.69
CA GLU A 17 22.80 -4.39 -12.11
C GLU A 17 21.28 -4.31 -11.91
N ALA A 18 20.79 -3.39 -11.06
CA ALA A 18 19.37 -3.17 -10.89
C ALA A 18 18.77 -2.34 -12.03
N GLN A 19 19.56 -1.58 -12.80
CA GLN A 19 19.02 -0.73 -13.87
C GLN A 19 18.30 -1.55 -14.94
N GLY A 20 17.06 -1.17 -15.25
CA GLY A 20 16.18 -1.90 -16.17
C GLY A 20 15.48 -3.12 -15.54
N ALA A 21 15.66 -3.37 -14.24
CA ALA A 21 14.92 -4.42 -13.55
C ALA A 21 13.43 -4.07 -13.49
N LEU A 22 12.59 -4.98 -13.97
CA LEU A 22 11.15 -4.92 -13.76
C LEU A 22 10.79 -5.55 -12.41
N LEU A 23 10.04 -4.80 -11.60
CA LEU A 23 9.54 -5.20 -10.29
C LEU A 23 8.01 -5.30 -10.34
N SER A 24 7.44 -6.29 -9.67
CA SER A 24 6.00 -6.31 -9.38
C SER A 24 5.74 -5.79 -7.97
N PHE A 25 4.69 -5.01 -7.75
CA PHE A 25 4.23 -4.56 -6.43
C PHE A 25 2.75 -4.91 -6.24
N THR A 26 2.37 -5.41 -5.06
CA THR A 26 0.97 -5.72 -4.73
C THR A 26 0.23 -4.44 -4.37
N GLY A 27 -0.71 -4.01 -5.22
CA GLY A 27 -1.43 -2.75 -5.11
C GLY A 27 -0.89 -1.65 -6.02
N LEU A 28 -1.07 -0.40 -5.61
CA LEU A 28 -0.63 0.81 -6.32
C LEU A 28 0.72 1.28 -5.80
N SER A 29 1.59 1.78 -6.67
CA SER A 29 2.72 2.60 -6.23
C SER A 29 2.25 3.99 -5.76
N ILE A 30 3.04 4.65 -4.90
CA ILE A 30 2.66 5.92 -4.26
C ILE A 30 2.25 6.99 -5.29
N ASP A 31 2.95 7.06 -6.43
CA ASP A 31 2.68 8.00 -7.51
C ASP A 31 1.34 7.74 -8.23
N GLN A 32 0.77 6.55 -8.06
CA GLN A 32 -0.52 6.13 -8.63
C GLN A 32 -1.68 6.26 -7.64
N PHE A 33 -1.44 6.66 -6.39
CA PHE A 33 -2.53 6.94 -5.47
C PHE A 33 -3.39 8.11 -5.99
N PRO A 34 -4.73 8.04 -5.85
CA PRO A 34 -5.63 9.09 -6.31
C PRO A 34 -5.33 10.42 -5.60
N LYS A 35 -5.55 11.51 -6.33
CA LYS A 35 -5.49 12.88 -5.80
C LYS A 35 -6.85 13.27 -5.21
N GLY A 36 -6.83 14.11 -4.19
CA GLY A 36 -8.01 14.43 -3.38
C GLY A 36 -8.41 13.27 -2.46
N GLY A 37 -8.60 13.57 -1.17
CA GLY A 37 -9.05 12.59 -0.18
C GLY A 37 -7.95 12.09 0.75
N ALA A 38 -8.20 10.95 1.40
CA ALA A 38 -7.37 10.45 2.49
C ALA A 38 -5.94 10.07 2.08
N ALA A 39 -5.73 9.53 0.88
CA ALA A 39 -4.40 9.11 0.41
C ALA A 39 -3.46 10.30 0.18
N GLU A 40 -3.94 11.37 -0.43
CA GLU A 40 -3.15 12.60 -0.60
C GLU A 40 -2.91 13.29 0.74
N LYS A 41 -3.94 13.35 1.60
CA LYS A 41 -3.79 13.91 2.94
C LYS A 41 -2.75 13.16 3.75
N PHE A 42 -2.75 11.82 3.70
CA PHE A 42 -1.79 11.00 4.42
C PHE A 42 -0.35 11.27 3.98
N GLN A 43 -0.10 11.41 2.67
CA GLN A 43 1.23 11.78 2.16
C GLN A 43 1.67 13.16 2.65
N ALA A 44 0.76 14.14 2.65
CA ALA A 44 1.03 15.48 3.17
C ALA A 44 1.33 15.48 4.67
N ASP A 45 0.53 14.74 5.46
CA ASP A 45 0.73 14.58 6.90
C ASP A 45 2.06 13.87 7.20
N TYR A 46 2.39 12.80 6.47
CA TYR A 46 3.65 12.08 6.59
C TYR A 46 4.84 13.00 6.32
N LEU A 47 4.79 13.78 5.23
CA LEU A 47 5.83 14.75 4.90
C LEU A 47 5.97 15.84 5.99
N ALA A 48 4.87 16.32 6.54
CA ALA A 48 4.87 17.33 7.59
C ALA A 48 5.49 16.80 8.90
N GLU A 49 5.20 15.54 9.26
CA GLU A 49 5.69 14.90 10.48
C GLU A 49 7.16 14.50 10.38
N TYR A 50 7.55 13.86 9.27
CA TYR A 50 8.87 13.24 9.13
C TYR A 50 9.87 14.07 8.32
N GLY A 51 9.42 15.15 7.66
CA GLY A 51 10.27 16.02 6.84
C GLY A 51 10.65 15.43 5.48
N GLU A 52 10.20 14.22 5.16
CA GLU A 52 10.40 13.55 3.87
C GLU A 52 9.13 12.83 3.42
N ALA A 53 8.93 12.73 2.11
CA ALA A 53 7.82 11.97 1.55
C ALA A 53 8.07 10.46 1.74
N PRO A 54 7.00 9.64 1.87
CA PRO A 54 7.17 8.20 1.93
C PRO A 54 7.86 7.71 0.65
N THR A 55 8.95 6.97 0.80
CA THR A 55 9.79 6.48 -0.32
C THR A 55 9.45 5.05 -0.74
N SER A 56 8.73 4.31 0.10
CA SER A 56 8.31 2.94 -0.16
C SER A 56 6.80 2.81 -0.01
N SER A 57 6.15 2.20 -1.01
CA SER A 57 4.72 1.87 -0.95
C SER A 57 4.39 1.04 0.29
N PHE A 58 5.28 0.12 0.71
CA PHE A 58 5.08 -0.68 1.93
C PHE A 58 4.84 0.16 3.18
N SER A 59 5.49 1.33 3.32
CA SER A 59 5.27 2.22 4.46
C SER A 59 3.83 2.72 4.52
N VAL A 60 3.24 3.06 3.36
CA VAL A 60 1.85 3.53 3.28
C VAL A 60 0.86 2.37 3.44
N TYR A 61 1.17 1.19 2.91
CA TYR A 61 0.35 0.00 3.13
C TYR A 61 0.39 -0.49 4.59
N GLY A 62 1.48 -0.25 5.32
CA GLY A 62 1.53 -0.42 6.78
C GLY A 62 0.53 0.48 7.50
N ALA A 63 0.41 1.75 7.07
CA ALA A 63 -0.61 2.66 7.60
C ALA A 63 -2.04 2.21 7.24
N ALA A 64 -2.26 1.68 6.03
CA ALA A 64 -3.55 1.10 5.63
C ALA A 64 -3.92 -0.10 6.53
N ALA A 65 -2.96 -0.99 6.82
CA ALA A 65 -3.18 -2.10 7.74
C ALA A 65 -3.55 -1.61 9.16
N ALA A 66 -2.86 -0.59 9.66
CA ALA A 66 -3.19 0.04 10.93
C ALA A 66 -4.59 0.67 10.92
N GLN A 67 -4.98 1.34 9.83
CA GLN A 67 -6.31 1.94 9.66
C GLN A 67 -7.42 0.89 9.77
N VAL A 68 -7.27 -0.25 9.10
CA VAL A 68 -8.23 -1.37 9.18
C VAL A 68 -8.28 -1.93 10.61
N LEU A 69 -7.12 -2.21 11.22
CA LEU A 69 -7.06 -2.77 12.57
C LEU A 69 -7.70 -1.85 13.61
N LEU A 70 -7.47 -0.53 13.51
CA LEU A 70 -8.10 0.46 14.40
C LEU A 70 -9.61 0.50 14.22
N LYS A 71 -10.12 0.40 12.98
CA LYS A 71 -11.57 0.29 12.73
C LYS A 71 -12.15 -1.00 13.32
N ALA A 72 -11.45 -2.14 13.21
CA ALA A 72 -11.90 -3.38 13.83
C ALA A 72 -11.91 -3.32 15.37
N ILE A 73 -10.89 -2.70 15.97
CA ILE A 73 -10.86 -2.46 17.41
C ILE A 73 -12.07 -1.64 17.84
N ALA A 74 -12.35 -0.52 17.15
CA ALA A 74 -13.48 0.35 17.43
C ALA A 74 -14.85 -0.35 17.27
N ALA A 75 -14.94 -1.35 16.39
CA ALA A 75 -16.16 -2.13 16.13
C ALA A 75 -16.29 -3.40 17.00
N SER A 76 -15.37 -3.63 17.95
CA SER A 76 -15.29 -4.87 18.74
C SER A 76 -15.52 -4.63 20.24
N ASP A 77 -15.54 -5.72 21.02
CA ASP A 77 -15.50 -5.68 22.49
C ASP A 77 -14.09 -5.45 23.07
N GLY A 78 -13.09 -5.19 22.22
CA GLY A 78 -11.70 -4.97 22.61
C GLY A 78 -10.91 -6.25 22.90
N THR A 79 -11.56 -7.43 22.91
CA THR A 79 -10.84 -8.70 23.04
C THR A 79 -10.18 -9.09 21.73
N ARG A 80 -9.08 -9.86 21.76
CA ARG A 80 -8.44 -10.35 20.53
C ARG A 80 -9.42 -11.12 19.62
N LYS A 81 -10.31 -11.92 20.23
CA LYS A 81 -11.34 -12.66 19.50
C LYS A 81 -12.35 -11.69 18.87
N GLY A 82 -12.85 -10.71 19.62
CA GLY A 82 -13.78 -9.71 19.11
C GLY A 82 -13.19 -8.89 17.96
N VAL A 83 -11.93 -8.46 18.08
CA VAL A 83 -11.21 -7.74 17.00
C VAL A 83 -11.10 -8.63 15.76
N PHE A 84 -10.70 -9.90 15.91
CA PHE A 84 -10.59 -10.84 14.79
C PHE A 84 -11.93 -11.07 14.09
N GLU A 85 -13.03 -11.23 14.83
CA GLU A 85 -14.36 -11.38 14.24
C GLU A 85 -14.83 -10.08 13.57
N ALA A 86 -14.57 -8.92 14.18
CA ALA A 86 -14.91 -7.62 13.59
C ALA A 86 -14.16 -7.35 12.28
N MET A 87 -12.87 -7.71 12.20
CA MET A 87 -12.04 -7.57 11.00
C MET A 87 -12.71 -8.15 9.74
N LYS A 88 -13.43 -9.27 9.86
CA LYS A 88 -14.10 -9.95 8.74
C LYS A 88 -15.18 -9.10 8.07
N GLY A 89 -15.71 -8.10 8.77
CA GLY A 89 -16.74 -7.18 8.28
C GLY A 89 -16.24 -5.77 7.99
N ILE A 90 -14.96 -5.46 8.22
CA ILE A 90 -14.43 -4.11 7.99
C ILE A 90 -14.33 -3.82 6.49
N VAL A 91 -14.90 -2.67 6.13
CA VAL A 91 -14.72 -2.05 4.82
C VAL A 91 -14.23 -0.63 5.04
N VAL A 92 -13.12 -0.28 4.38
CA VAL A 92 -12.66 1.11 4.27
C VAL A 92 -12.91 1.55 2.83
N PRO A 93 -13.85 2.47 2.59
CA PRO A 93 -14.10 3.02 1.26
C PRO A 93 -12.83 3.65 0.66
N ALA A 94 -12.73 3.66 -0.67
CA ALA A 94 -11.53 4.14 -1.36
C ALA A 94 -11.19 5.60 -1.00
N GLU A 95 -12.20 6.45 -0.84
CA GLU A 95 -12.08 7.86 -0.46
C GLU A 95 -11.55 8.08 0.97
N GLU A 96 -11.77 7.12 1.87
CA GLU A 96 -11.27 7.12 3.25
C GLU A 96 -9.92 6.40 3.39
N SER A 97 -9.54 5.58 2.42
CA SER A 97 -8.34 4.76 2.44
C SER A 97 -7.08 5.59 2.26
N VAL A 98 -6.08 5.37 3.11
CA VAL A 98 -4.77 6.05 2.99
C VAL A 98 -3.96 5.61 1.76
N VAL A 99 -4.38 4.55 1.07
CA VAL A 99 -3.84 4.11 -0.23
C VAL A 99 -4.80 4.38 -1.39
N GLY A 100 -5.97 4.96 -1.12
CA GLY A 100 -6.93 5.39 -2.14
C GLY A 100 -7.65 4.26 -2.89
N THR A 101 -7.57 3.03 -2.37
CA THR A 101 -8.32 1.86 -2.85
C THR A 101 -9.17 1.31 -1.71
N GLU A 102 -10.34 0.74 -2.03
CA GLU A 102 -11.16 0.05 -1.03
C GLU A 102 -10.33 -1.01 -0.30
N LEU A 103 -10.41 -1.03 1.03
CA LEU A 103 -9.84 -2.07 1.86
C LEU A 103 -10.96 -2.95 2.39
N ARG A 104 -11.02 -4.17 1.87
CA ARG A 104 -11.99 -5.20 2.28
C ARG A 104 -11.37 -6.57 2.08
N PHE A 105 -11.77 -7.50 2.95
CA PHE A 105 -11.25 -8.85 2.95
C PHE A 105 -12.33 -9.86 2.51
N ASP A 106 -11.90 -10.96 1.91
CA ASP A 106 -12.76 -12.10 1.64
C ASP A 106 -12.90 -13.03 2.86
N GLU A 107 -13.58 -14.16 2.69
CA GLU A 107 -13.81 -15.13 3.77
C GLU A 107 -12.52 -15.80 4.29
N ASN A 108 -11.44 -15.78 3.50
CA ASN A 108 -10.13 -16.32 3.87
C ASN A 108 -9.26 -15.28 4.59
N GLY A 109 -9.70 -14.01 4.60
CA GLY A 109 -8.93 -12.89 5.15
C GLY A 109 -7.96 -12.27 4.14
N ASP A 110 -8.10 -12.59 2.85
CA ASP A 110 -7.29 -11.98 1.79
C ASP A 110 -7.90 -10.65 1.34
N ILE A 111 -7.05 -9.67 1.01
CA ILE A 111 -7.51 -8.40 0.44
C ILE A 111 -8.20 -8.66 -0.91
N VAL A 112 -9.37 -8.05 -1.12
CA VAL A 112 -10.14 -8.25 -2.36
C VAL A 112 -9.54 -7.47 -3.55
N SER A 113 -8.74 -6.44 -3.28
CA SER A 113 -7.99 -5.74 -4.33
C SER A 113 -7.01 -6.69 -5.01
N ARG A 114 -7.07 -6.74 -6.35
CA ARG A 114 -6.23 -7.60 -7.21
C ARG A 114 -5.33 -6.80 -8.14
N ASP A 115 -5.07 -5.55 -7.77
CA ASP A 115 -4.19 -4.66 -8.52
C ASP A 115 -2.73 -5.05 -8.26
N ILE A 116 -1.96 -5.15 -9.33
CA ILE A 116 -0.52 -5.37 -9.34
C ILE A 116 0.10 -4.22 -10.15
N THR A 117 1.02 -3.50 -9.55
CA THR A 117 1.81 -2.48 -10.26
C THR A 117 3.10 -3.10 -10.78
N ILE A 118 3.43 -2.82 -12.04
CA ILE A 118 4.74 -3.10 -12.62
C ILE A 118 5.55 -1.82 -12.58
N LEU A 119 6.73 -1.90 -11.98
CA LEU A 119 7.72 -0.84 -11.87
C LEU A 119 8.96 -1.20 -12.69
N ASN A 120 9.68 -0.19 -13.14
CA ASN A 120 11.01 -0.33 -13.71
C ASN A 120 12.02 0.46 -12.87
N VAL A 121 13.20 -0.11 -12.62
CA VAL A 121 14.31 0.64 -12.04
C VAL A 121 14.96 1.46 -13.15
N THR A 122 14.89 2.78 -13.04
CA THR A 122 15.52 3.72 -13.98
C THR A 122 16.06 4.90 -13.18
N ASP A 123 17.30 5.31 -13.47
CA ASP A 123 17.98 6.40 -12.76
C ASP A 123 17.99 6.21 -11.23
N ASN A 124 18.26 4.98 -10.80
CA ASN A 124 18.25 4.56 -9.39
C ASN A 124 16.92 4.80 -8.67
N LYS A 125 15.80 4.77 -9.41
CA LYS A 125 14.44 4.98 -8.88
C LYS A 125 13.47 3.96 -9.47
N GLU A 126 12.46 3.63 -8.69
CA GLU A 126 11.31 2.90 -9.19
C GLU A 126 10.38 3.84 -9.95
N THR A 127 10.08 3.48 -11.19
CA THR A 127 9.21 4.26 -12.07
C THR A 127 8.03 3.38 -12.48
N PHE A 128 6.82 3.91 -12.37
CA PHE A 128 5.61 3.24 -12.81
C PHE A 128 5.66 2.89 -14.31
N VAL A 129 5.31 1.64 -14.63
CA VAL A 129 5.16 1.15 -16.01
C VAL A 129 3.69 0.93 -16.33
N THR A 130 3.02 0.09 -15.55
CA THR A 130 1.61 -0.23 -15.74
C THR A 130 0.99 -0.79 -14.47
N LYS A 131 -0.34 -0.71 -14.39
CA LYS A 131 -1.15 -1.47 -13.44
C LYS A 131 -1.84 -2.62 -14.15
N ILE A 132 -1.90 -3.78 -13.52
CA ILE A 132 -2.61 -4.97 -13.98
C ILE A 132 -3.63 -5.33 -12.89
N THR A 133 -4.89 -5.55 -13.26
CA THR A 133 -5.90 -6.10 -12.33
C THR A 133 -6.10 -7.57 -12.66
N VAL A 134 -5.75 -8.46 -11.73
CA VAL A 134 -5.91 -9.91 -11.92
C VAL A 134 -7.40 -10.27 -11.84
N LYS A 135 -7.87 -11.04 -12.82
CA LYS A 135 -9.26 -11.50 -12.91
C LYS A 135 -9.49 -12.72 -12.05
#